data_AF-A0A8S1P731-F1
#
_entry.id   AF-A0A8S1P731-F1
#
_cell.length_a   1.000
_cell.length_b   1.000
_cell.length_c   1.000
_cell.angle_alpha   90.00
_cell.angle_beta   90.00
_cell.angle_gamma   90.00
#
_symmetry.space_group_name_H-M   'P 1'
#
loop_
_entity.id
_entity.type
_entity.pdbx_description
1 polymer ?
#
loop_
_entity_poly.entity_id
_entity_poly.type
_entity_poly.pdbx_seq_one_letter_code
_entity_poly.pdbx_strand_id
1 'polypeptide(L)'
;MSFINDYCRQIIRPPRRTYQMQQLGPKIRIVQSIPIIREDFEFMSRQLKLQASYFIQESIHHRCLIYLHCNASCRLEGLQYVERLLAIGVNLCIFDFAGCGLSEGKYITMGTYESEDVKELMNYIECRFGKVDEFILWGRSMGAVTALMLSQHPRITTYIADSAFTQLRTIVEELGQQKFGCFSFMISGFIPFLRSKIINEAQFDIDQVSPLNCVNIQSNTKRFYFLAGKTDQLVHPRHSQMLYEKCKSYKRLELCDGNHNTIRQIETLDQISKFINLLQLDLPSNGDYAKKCSKYFQDAQLCLNNYRIQQSHEEEQLKEYVKQLERKSILKSYQQQQRDLSDLEKYLE
;
A
#
# COMPACT_ATOMS: atom_id res chain seq x y z
N MET A 1 31.64 20.99 -2.19
CA MET A 1 31.36 19.54 -1.98
C MET A 1 30.31 19.24 -0.92
N SER A 2 30.24 19.96 0.23
CA SER A 2 29.23 19.71 1.28
C SER A 2 27.78 19.76 0.77
N PHE A 3 27.42 20.75 -0.06
CA PHE A 3 26.05 20.88 -0.59
C PHE A 3 25.57 19.65 -1.40
N ILE A 4 26.38 19.14 -2.35
CA ILE A 4 26.02 17.96 -3.17
C ILE A 4 25.86 16.74 -2.27
N ASN A 5 26.67 16.62 -1.22
CA ASN A 5 26.53 15.55 -0.24
C ASN A 5 25.23 15.63 0.53
N ASP A 6 24.82 16.83 0.96
CA ASP A 6 23.57 17.03 1.69
C ASP A 6 22.35 16.78 0.79
N TYR A 7 22.39 17.27 -0.46
CA TYR A 7 21.31 17.07 -1.42
C TYR A 7 21.18 15.60 -1.86
N CYS A 8 22.31 14.92 -2.11
CA CYS A 8 22.33 13.48 -2.35
C CYS A 8 21.67 12.74 -1.18
N ARG A 9 22.09 13.02 0.06
CA ARG A 9 21.51 12.38 1.26
C ARG A 9 20.01 12.60 1.38
N GLN A 10 19.48 13.77 1.02
CA GLN A 10 18.03 14.02 1.04
C GLN A 10 17.25 13.14 0.05
N ILE A 11 17.86 12.77 -1.08
CA ILE A 11 17.24 11.92 -2.10
C ILE A 11 17.30 10.45 -1.69
N ILE A 12 18.49 9.97 -1.30
CA ILE A 12 18.73 8.52 -1.12
C ILE A 12 18.67 8.05 0.34
N ARG A 13 18.71 8.97 1.32
CA ARG A 13 18.69 8.70 2.76
C ARG A 13 17.79 9.68 3.50
N PRO A 14 16.48 9.71 3.18
CA PRO A 14 15.51 10.49 3.94
C PRO A 14 15.53 10.08 5.43
N PRO A 15 15.03 10.93 6.34
CA PRO A 15 14.83 10.54 7.73
C PRO A 15 14.01 9.25 7.83
N ARG A 16 14.54 8.26 8.55
CA ARG A 16 13.83 6.99 8.77
C ARG A 16 12.79 7.20 9.86
N ARG A 17 11.52 6.97 9.52
CA ARG A 17 10.44 6.91 10.50
C ARG A 17 10.49 5.58 11.25
N THR A 18 10.61 5.62 12.58
CA THR A 18 10.53 4.44 13.45
C THR A 18 9.19 4.39 14.17
N TYR A 19 8.73 3.20 14.55
CA TYR A 19 7.48 3.01 15.28
C TYR A 19 7.52 1.69 16.07
N GLN A 20 6.60 1.54 17.01
CA GLN A 20 6.41 0.32 17.79
C GLN A 20 5.32 -0.56 17.17
N MET A 21 5.45 -1.88 17.27
CA MET A 21 4.48 -2.83 16.68
C MET A 21 3.04 -2.64 17.19
N GLN A 22 2.87 -2.14 18.41
CA GLN A 22 1.57 -1.81 19.01
C GLN A 22 0.84 -0.71 18.24
N GLN A 23 1.56 0.18 17.54
CA GLN A 23 0.96 1.25 16.73
C GLN A 23 0.27 0.72 15.46
N LEU A 24 0.53 -0.53 15.06
CA LEU A 24 -0.25 -1.22 14.02
C LEU A 24 -1.64 -1.65 14.54
N GLY A 25 -1.90 -1.43 15.84
CA GLY A 25 -3.09 -1.80 16.59
C GLY A 25 -3.21 -3.31 16.84
N PRO A 26 -4.42 -3.82 17.14
CA PRO A 26 -4.59 -5.24 17.47
C PRO A 26 -4.46 -6.13 16.23
N LYS A 27 -4.02 -7.38 16.45
CA LYS A 27 -3.90 -8.40 15.41
C LYS A 27 -5.23 -8.93 14.91
N ILE A 28 -6.26 -8.92 15.76
CA ILE A 28 -7.61 -9.29 15.39
C ILE A 28 -8.49 -8.06 15.61
N ARG A 29 -9.30 -7.73 14.62
CA ARG A 29 -10.30 -6.65 14.69
C ARG A 29 -11.62 -7.18 14.17
N ILE A 30 -12.73 -6.66 14.70
CA ILE A 30 -14.05 -6.92 14.16
C ILE A 30 -14.54 -5.63 13.54
N VAL A 31 -14.80 -5.65 12.24
CA VAL A 31 -15.37 -4.51 11.51
C VAL A 31 -16.67 -5.00 10.88
N GLN A 32 -17.80 -4.42 11.28
CA GLN A 32 -19.13 -4.78 10.76
C GLN A 32 -19.41 -6.29 10.85
N SER A 33 -19.04 -6.92 11.97
CA SER A 33 -19.16 -8.38 12.22
C SER A 33 -18.26 -9.28 11.37
N ILE A 34 -17.35 -8.71 10.58
CA ILE A 34 -16.33 -9.44 9.83
C ILE A 34 -15.04 -9.45 10.65
N PRO A 35 -14.49 -10.63 11.00
CA PRO A 35 -13.18 -10.71 11.63
C PRO A 35 -12.10 -10.41 10.60
N ILE A 36 -11.22 -9.48 10.96
CA ILE A 36 -10.03 -9.11 10.22
C ILE A 36 -8.83 -9.61 11.00
N ILE A 37 -7.99 -10.41 10.34
CA ILE A 37 -6.78 -10.96 10.92
C ILE A 37 -5.58 -10.25 10.29
N ARG A 38 -4.71 -9.68 11.14
CA ARG A 38 -3.40 -9.16 10.75
C ARG A 38 -2.33 -10.19 11.06
N GLU A 39 -1.67 -10.67 10.02
CA GLU A 39 -0.41 -11.40 10.14
C GLU A 39 0.78 -10.50 9.87
N ASP A 40 1.67 -10.37 10.85
CA ASP A 40 2.95 -9.69 10.70
C ASP A 40 4.01 -10.73 10.27
N PHE A 41 4.80 -10.41 9.25
CA PHE A 41 5.85 -11.31 8.75
C PHE A 41 7.03 -10.54 8.18
N GLU A 42 8.10 -11.29 7.96
CA GLU A 42 9.32 -10.83 7.31
C GLU A 42 9.49 -11.56 5.99
N PHE A 43 9.97 -10.84 4.98
CA PHE A 43 10.34 -11.40 3.68
C PHE A 43 11.69 -10.87 3.25
N MET A 44 12.39 -11.63 2.40
CA MET A 44 13.69 -11.24 1.88
C MET A 44 13.52 -10.55 0.54
N SER A 45 14.18 -9.40 0.35
CA SER A 45 14.36 -8.75 -0.95
C SER A 45 15.79 -8.24 -1.04
N ARG A 46 16.52 -8.60 -2.11
CA ARG A 46 17.91 -8.16 -2.32
C ARG A 46 18.81 -8.37 -1.09
N GLN A 47 18.67 -9.52 -0.44
CA GLN A 47 19.40 -9.88 0.79
C GLN A 47 19.09 -8.99 2.02
N LEU A 48 18.04 -8.19 1.95
CA LEU A 48 17.53 -7.39 3.06
C LEU A 48 16.25 -8.01 3.60
N LYS A 49 16.13 -8.04 4.92
CA LYS A 49 14.91 -8.44 5.61
C LYS A 49 13.96 -7.25 5.69
N LEU A 50 12.81 -7.39 5.05
CA LEU A 50 11.76 -6.38 5.00
C LEU A 50 10.55 -6.80 5.83
N GLN A 51 9.89 -5.81 6.42
CA GLN A 51 8.81 -5.99 7.38
C GLN A 51 7.45 -5.71 6.75
N ALA A 52 6.53 -6.66 6.85
CA ALA A 52 5.19 -6.56 6.27
C ALA A 52 4.09 -6.97 7.27
N SER A 53 2.88 -6.48 7.01
CA SER A 53 1.67 -6.85 7.73
C SER A 53 0.56 -7.09 6.70
N TYR A 54 -0.05 -8.28 6.73
CA TYR A 54 -1.13 -8.66 5.83
C TYR A 54 -2.44 -8.76 6.59
N PHE A 55 -3.41 -7.96 6.17
CA PHE A 55 -4.77 -7.93 6.70
C PHE A 55 -5.66 -8.76 5.80
N ILE A 56 -6.15 -9.85 6.35
CA ILE A 56 -6.86 -10.91 5.64
C ILE A 56 -8.27 -11.00 6.19
N GLN A 57 -9.22 -11.21 5.28
CA GLN A 57 -10.55 -11.70 5.58
C GLN A 57 -10.84 -12.94 4.73
N GLU A 58 -11.80 -13.73 5.17
CA GLU A 58 -12.30 -14.85 4.38
C GLU A 58 -13.15 -14.32 3.21
N SER A 59 -12.77 -14.64 1.97
CA SER A 59 -13.48 -14.21 0.77
C SER A 59 -13.43 -15.28 -0.33
N ILE A 60 -14.45 -15.26 -1.21
CA ILE A 60 -14.57 -16.18 -2.35
C ILE A 60 -13.45 -15.93 -3.38
N HIS A 61 -13.04 -14.66 -3.54
CA HIS A 61 -11.92 -14.26 -4.39
C HIS A 61 -10.78 -13.70 -3.55
N HIS A 62 -9.56 -14.17 -3.78
CA HIS A 62 -8.38 -13.72 -3.08
C HIS A 62 -7.76 -12.51 -3.79
N ARG A 63 -8.38 -11.33 -3.64
CA ARG A 63 -7.83 -10.06 -4.16
C ARG A 63 -6.93 -9.41 -3.11
N CYS A 64 -5.75 -8.96 -3.52
CA CYS A 64 -4.78 -8.35 -2.63
C CYS A 64 -4.39 -6.96 -3.13
N LEU A 65 -4.65 -5.93 -2.33
CA LEU A 65 -4.08 -4.61 -2.50
C LEU A 65 -2.79 -4.50 -1.70
N ILE A 66 -1.70 -4.09 -2.34
CA ILE A 66 -0.44 -3.73 -1.67
C ILE A 66 -0.36 -2.20 -1.62
N TYR A 67 -0.28 -1.65 -0.40
CA TYR A 67 -0.11 -0.22 -0.20
C TYR A 67 1.38 0.16 -0.13
N LEU A 68 1.77 1.14 -0.93
CA LEU A 68 3.15 1.61 -1.10
C LEU A 68 3.28 3.01 -0.50
N HIS A 69 3.93 3.11 0.66
CA HIS A 69 4.03 4.35 1.43
C HIS A 69 4.91 5.42 0.74
N CYS A 70 4.77 6.68 1.17
CA CYS A 70 5.55 7.78 0.61
C CYS A 70 7.00 7.80 1.12
N ASN A 71 7.82 8.68 0.54
CA ASN A 71 9.18 8.92 1.01
C ASN A 71 9.19 9.36 2.50
N ALA A 72 10.19 8.94 3.28
CA ALA A 72 10.32 9.20 4.73
C ALA A 72 9.15 8.66 5.59
N SER A 73 8.37 7.72 5.07
CA SER A 73 7.21 7.12 5.75
C SER A 73 7.48 5.64 6.13
N CYS A 74 6.42 4.93 6.48
CA CYS A 74 6.42 3.52 6.84
C CYS A 74 5.02 2.92 6.66
N ARG A 75 4.86 1.61 6.88
CA ARG A 75 3.61 0.86 6.70
C ARG A 75 2.43 1.40 7.50
N LEU A 76 2.65 2.16 8.58
CA LEU A 76 1.58 2.83 9.33
C LEU A 76 0.67 3.69 8.43
N GLU A 77 1.20 4.26 7.35
CA GLU A 77 0.43 5.08 6.41
C GLU A 77 -0.73 4.30 5.77
N GLY A 78 -0.56 3.00 5.54
CA GLY A 78 -1.57 2.15 4.91
C GLY A 78 -2.70 1.73 5.85
N LEU A 79 -2.55 1.88 7.17
CA LEU A 79 -3.55 1.42 8.16
C LEU A 79 -4.92 2.08 7.98
N GLN A 80 -4.94 3.33 7.51
CA GLN A 80 -6.17 4.09 7.28
C GLN A 80 -7.08 3.47 6.20
N TYR A 81 -6.57 2.55 5.36
CA TYR A 81 -7.33 1.92 4.29
C TYR A 81 -7.83 0.51 4.66
N VAL A 82 -7.42 -0.05 5.80
CA VAL A 82 -7.73 -1.42 6.22
C VAL A 82 -9.24 -1.67 6.21
N GLU A 83 -10.01 -0.89 6.96
CA GLU A 83 -11.45 -1.11 7.12
C GLU A 83 -12.20 -0.99 5.79
N ARG A 84 -11.83 0.01 4.99
CA ARG A 84 -12.48 0.30 3.72
C ARG A 84 -12.24 -0.76 2.66
N LEU A 85 -11.01 -1.25 2.54
CA LEU A 85 -10.65 -2.27 1.54
C LEU A 85 -11.23 -3.63 1.91
N LEU A 86 -11.24 -3.95 3.21
CA LEU A 86 -11.81 -5.20 3.67
C LEU A 86 -13.33 -5.20 3.53
N ALA A 87 -14.01 -4.09 3.83
CA ALA A 87 -15.46 -3.97 3.59
C ALA A 87 -15.89 -4.24 2.14
N ILE A 88 -14.98 -4.07 1.17
CA ILE A 88 -15.24 -4.35 -0.25
C ILE A 88 -14.65 -5.68 -0.75
N GLY A 89 -14.24 -6.58 0.15
CA GLY A 89 -13.73 -7.90 -0.24
C GLY A 89 -12.30 -7.89 -0.80
N VAL A 90 -11.44 -6.97 -0.35
CA VAL A 90 -10.04 -6.84 -0.79
C VAL A 90 -9.10 -6.91 0.40
N ASN A 91 -8.21 -7.91 0.42
CA ASN A 91 -7.16 -8.02 1.42
C ASN A 91 -6.14 -6.90 1.25
N LEU A 92 -5.50 -6.48 2.33
CA LEU A 92 -4.55 -5.38 2.32
C LEU A 92 -3.19 -5.84 2.86
N CYS A 93 -2.15 -5.75 2.04
CA CYS A 93 -0.78 -5.84 2.51
C CYS A 93 -0.15 -4.45 2.62
N ILE A 94 0.46 -4.17 3.76
CA ILE A 94 1.28 -2.98 3.99
C ILE A 94 2.69 -3.44 4.37
N PHE A 95 3.73 -2.76 3.90
CA PHE A 95 5.09 -3.10 4.24
C PHE A 95 5.99 -1.87 4.28
N ASP A 96 7.13 -2.00 4.96
CA ASP A 96 8.19 -1.01 4.97
C ASP A 96 9.16 -1.29 3.83
N PHE A 97 9.35 -0.34 2.91
CA PHE A 97 10.41 -0.45 1.90
C PHE A 97 11.79 -0.59 2.55
N ALA A 98 12.75 -1.13 1.80
CA ALA A 98 14.15 -1.11 2.24
C ALA A 98 14.58 0.32 2.60
N GLY A 99 15.31 0.47 3.71
CA GLY A 99 15.72 1.78 4.20
C GLY A 99 14.66 2.51 5.06
N CYS A 100 13.43 2.01 5.14
CA CYS A 100 12.30 2.66 5.81
C CYS A 100 11.79 1.85 7.02
N GLY A 101 11.09 2.51 7.95
CA GLY A 101 10.40 1.81 9.02
C GLY A 101 11.29 0.92 9.88
N LEU A 102 10.84 -0.33 10.03
CA LEU A 102 11.56 -1.41 10.71
C LEU A 102 12.31 -2.32 9.74
N SER A 103 12.26 -2.05 8.43
CA SER A 103 12.99 -2.81 7.41
C SER A 103 14.49 -2.52 7.42
N GLU A 104 15.27 -3.52 7.02
CA GLU A 104 16.70 -3.39 6.78
C GLU A 104 17.01 -2.49 5.58
N GLY A 105 18.31 -2.29 5.32
CA GLY A 105 18.80 -1.45 4.24
C GLY A 105 19.19 -0.05 4.71
N LYS A 106 19.88 0.69 3.86
CA LYS A 106 20.42 2.03 4.18
C LYS A 106 19.85 3.14 3.29
N TYR A 107 19.40 2.78 2.10
CA TYR A 107 19.03 3.72 1.05
C TYR A 107 17.65 3.39 0.50
N ILE A 108 16.98 4.43 0.00
CA ILE A 108 15.87 4.30 -0.94
C ILE A 108 16.36 4.67 -2.35
N THR A 109 15.63 4.20 -3.36
CA THR A 109 15.96 4.39 -4.77
C THR A 109 14.80 4.95 -5.60
N MET A 110 13.82 5.55 -4.91
CA MET A 110 12.73 6.32 -5.49
C MET A 110 11.87 5.56 -6.52
N GLY A 111 11.87 4.23 -6.50
CA GLY A 111 11.09 3.39 -7.40
C GLY A 111 11.89 2.26 -8.05
N THR A 112 13.22 2.36 -8.17
CA THR A 112 14.04 1.31 -8.82
C THR A 112 13.97 0.01 -8.04
N TYR A 113 14.59 -0.04 -6.87
CA TYR A 113 14.63 -1.26 -6.07
C TYR A 113 13.37 -1.47 -5.23
N GLU A 114 12.62 -0.41 -4.95
CA GLU A 114 11.28 -0.53 -4.37
C GLU A 114 10.38 -1.41 -5.26
N SER A 115 10.58 -1.38 -6.58
CA SER A 115 9.80 -2.23 -7.49
C SER A 115 10.17 -3.71 -7.39
N GLU A 116 11.43 -4.03 -7.07
CA GLU A 116 11.87 -5.39 -6.77
C GLU A 116 11.34 -5.86 -5.40
N ASP A 117 11.34 -4.99 -4.38
CA ASP A 117 10.76 -5.29 -3.07
C ASP A 117 9.27 -5.69 -3.19
N VAL A 118 8.51 -5.01 -4.07
CA VAL A 118 7.10 -5.37 -4.33
C VAL A 118 6.96 -6.72 -5.02
N LYS A 119 7.81 -7.04 -6.02
CA LYS A 119 7.76 -8.34 -6.71
C LYS A 119 8.02 -9.48 -5.74
N GLU A 120 9.03 -9.36 -4.89
CA GLU A 120 9.33 -10.38 -3.87
C GLU A 120 8.21 -10.51 -2.84
N LEU A 121 7.59 -9.40 -2.45
CA LEU A 121 6.42 -9.44 -1.57
C LEU A 121 5.23 -10.16 -2.21
N MET A 122 4.95 -9.91 -3.50
CA MET A 122 3.89 -10.62 -4.23
C MET A 122 4.15 -12.13 -4.26
N ASN A 123 5.39 -12.54 -4.58
CA ASN A 123 5.79 -13.94 -4.56
C ASN A 123 5.62 -14.56 -3.16
N TYR A 124 6.08 -13.86 -2.11
CA TYR A 124 5.94 -14.31 -0.74
C TYR A 124 4.47 -14.51 -0.35
N ILE A 125 3.60 -13.57 -0.72
CA ILE A 125 2.16 -13.65 -0.43
C ILE A 125 1.55 -14.89 -1.10
N GLU A 126 1.81 -15.10 -2.40
CA GLU A 126 1.27 -16.27 -3.11
C GLU A 126 1.82 -17.60 -2.55
N CYS A 127 3.09 -17.65 -2.16
CA CYS A 127 3.71 -18.84 -1.57
C CYS A 127 3.15 -19.19 -0.18
N ARG A 128 2.88 -18.19 0.66
CA ARG A 128 2.47 -18.40 2.06
C ARG A 128 0.96 -18.44 2.25
N PHE A 129 0.24 -17.52 1.60
CA PHE A 129 -1.19 -17.31 1.81
C PHE A 129 -2.05 -17.86 0.66
N GLY A 130 -1.41 -18.50 -0.33
CA GLY A 130 -2.06 -19.08 -1.48
C GLY A 130 -2.24 -18.10 -2.64
N LYS A 131 -2.62 -18.64 -3.79
CA LYS A 131 -2.76 -17.90 -5.05
C LYS A 131 -3.67 -16.69 -4.88
N VAL A 132 -3.19 -15.53 -5.34
CA VAL A 132 -3.96 -14.28 -5.37
C VAL A 132 -4.62 -14.17 -6.75
N ASP A 133 -5.90 -13.85 -6.83
CA ASP A 133 -6.58 -13.73 -8.13
C ASP A 133 -6.14 -12.44 -8.85
N GLU A 134 -6.04 -11.35 -8.10
CA GLU A 134 -5.77 -10.00 -8.59
C GLU A 134 -4.87 -9.25 -7.60
N PHE A 135 -3.74 -8.72 -8.09
CA PHE A 135 -2.96 -7.72 -7.36
C PHE A 135 -3.33 -6.31 -7.77
N ILE A 136 -3.51 -5.47 -6.76
CA ILE A 136 -3.79 -4.04 -6.88
C ILE A 136 -2.66 -3.29 -6.18
N LEU A 137 -2.11 -2.26 -6.83
CA LEU A 137 -1.12 -1.39 -6.20
C LEU A 137 -1.76 -0.03 -5.92
N TRP A 138 -1.67 0.41 -4.67
CA TRP A 138 -1.94 1.79 -4.32
C TRP A 138 -0.69 2.39 -3.71
N GLY A 139 -0.11 3.38 -4.40
CA GLY A 139 1.04 4.09 -3.89
C GLY A 139 0.79 5.59 -3.74
N ARG A 140 1.57 6.21 -2.85
CA ARG A 140 1.66 7.67 -2.72
C ARG A 140 3.09 8.16 -2.95
N SER A 141 3.25 9.22 -3.73
CA SER A 141 4.55 9.86 -4.02
C SER A 141 5.54 8.82 -4.56
N MET A 142 6.65 8.56 -3.84
CA MET A 142 7.57 7.45 -4.12
C MET A 142 6.85 6.12 -4.35
N GLY A 143 5.91 5.73 -3.48
CA GLY A 143 5.16 4.50 -3.66
C GLY A 143 4.29 4.52 -4.92
N ALA A 144 3.75 5.67 -5.32
CA ALA A 144 2.98 5.81 -6.55
C ALA A 144 3.88 5.61 -7.79
N VAL A 145 5.09 6.17 -7.74
CA VAL A 145 6.14 5.96 -8.74
C VAL A 145 6.49 4.48 -8.84
N THR A 146 6.74 3.80 -7.72
CA THR A 146 6.98 2.36 -7.67
C THR A 146 5.83 1.56 -8.31
N ALA A 147 4.58 1.89 -8.00
CA ALA A 147 3.42 1.24 -8.60
C ALA A 147 3.42 1.36 -10.13
N LEU A 148 3.69 2.56 -10.64
CA LEU A 148 3.70 2.83 -12.08
C LEU A 148 4.92 2.23 -12.79
N MET A 149 6.06 2.10 -12.12
CA MET A 149 7.22 1.36 -12.65
C MET A 149 6.89 -0.13 -12.89
N LEU A 150 5.91 -0.67 -12.16
CA LEU A 150 5.38 -2.03 -12.32
C LEU A 150 4.17 -2.12 -13.27
N SER A 151 3.90 -1.07 -14.07
CA SER A 151 2.75 -1.03 -14.99
C SER A 151 2.68 -2.21 -15.97
N GLN A 152 3.83 -2.76 -16.34
CA GLN A 152 3.93 -3.88 -17.29
C GLN A 152 3.82 -5.26 -16.62
N HIS A 153 3.82 -5.34 -15.28
CA HIS A 153 3.80 -6.62 -14.58
C HIS A 153 2.48 -7.37 -14.82
N PRO A 154 2.47 -8.63 -15.29
CA PRO A 154 1.26 -9.29 -15.79
C PRO A 154 0.21 -9.58 -14.71
N ARG A 155 0.64 -9.72 -13.45
CA ARG A 155 -0.25 -10.05 -12.32
C ARG A 155 -0.93 -8.84 -11.68
N ILE A 156 -0.53 -7.62 -12.05
CA ILE A 156 -1.10 -6.39 -11.50
C ILE A 156 -2.07 -5.79 -12.52
N THR A 157 -3.31 -5.61 -12.11
CA THR A 157 -4.42 -5.13 -12.96
C THR A 157 -4.79 -3.68 -12.65
N THR A 158 -4.54 -3.22 -11.43
CA THR A 158 -5.10 -1.96 -10.93
C THR A 158 -4.02 -1.15 -10.26
N TYR A 159 -3.90 0.11 -10.68
CA TYR A 159 -2.88 1.03 -10.17
C TYR A 159 -3.56 2.30 -9.67
N ILE A 160 -3.38 2.63 -8.40
CA ILE A 160 -3.81 3.89 -7.80
C ILE A 160 -2.55 4.67 -7.47
N ALA A 161 -2.27 5.69 -8.27
CA ALA A 161 -1.07 6.49 -8.21
C ALA A 161 -1.38 7.88 -7.68
N ASP A 162 -1.16 8.08 -6.38
CA ASP A 162 -1.37 9.35 -5.71
C ASP A 162 -0.10 10.20 -5.69
N SER A 163 -0.14 11.34 -6.38
CA SER A 163 0.93 12.35 -6.41
C SER A 163 2.26 11.80 -6.95
N ALA A 164 2.19 10.96 -8.00
CA ALA A 164 3.35 10.44 -8.71
C ALA A 164 4.01 11.52 -9.59
N PHE A 165 5.34 11.51 -9.65
CA PHE A 165 6.09 12.31 -10.61
C PHE A 165 6.33 11.56 -11.93
N THR A 166 6.65 12.31 -12.98
CA THR A 166 6.91 11.75 -14.32
C THR A 166 8.30 11.14 -14.47
N GLN A 167 9.32 11.79 -13.89
CA GLN A 167 10.71 11.33 -13.87
C GLN A 167 11.45 11.93 -12.66
N LEU A 168 12.35 11.17 -12.06
CA LEU A 168 13.08 11.63 -10.86
C LEU A 168 14.02 12.79 -11.16
N ARG A 169 14.79 12.76 -12.25
CA ARG A 169 15.62 13.90 -12.70
C ARG A 169 14.82 15.20 -12.71
N THR A 170 13.64 15.16 -13.32
CA THR A 170 12.77 16.34 -13.48
C THR A 170 12.36 16.92 -12.12
N ILE A 171 11.97 16.09 -11.15
CA ILE A 171 11.66 16.55 -9.78
C ILE A 171 12.89 17.09 -9.07
N VAL A 172 14.05 16.44 -9.23
CA VAL A 172 15.31 16.88 -8.62
C VAL A 172 15.71 18.26 -9.16
N GLU A 173 15.50 18.52 -10.45
CA GLU A 173 15.72 19.81 -11.09
C GLU A 173 14.72 20.86 -10.58
N GLU A 174 13.42 20.55 -10.54
CA GLU A 174 12.37 21.47 -10.07
C GLU A 174 12.54 21.89 -8.61
N LEU A 175 12.80 20.93 -7.70
CA LEU A 175 13.07 21.23 -6.31
C LEU A 175 14.37 22.03 -6.15
N GLY A 176 15.36 21.78 -7.02
CA GLY A 176 16.56 22.60 -7.12
C GLY A 176 16.21 24.04 -7.50
N GLN A 177 15.45 24.24 -8.57
CA GLN A 177 15.05 25.58 -9.04
C GLN A 177 14.28 26.35 -7.97
N GLN A 178 13.33 25.70 -7.28
CA GLN A 178 12.59 26.31 -6.16
C GLN A 178 13.52 26.75 -5.03
N LYS A 179 14.56 25.96 -4.72
CA LYS A 179 15.52 26.25 -3.65
C LYS A 179 16.50 27.36 -4.02
N PHE A 180 16.88 27.49 -5.29
CA PHE A 180 17.94 28.40 -5.76
C PHE A 180 17.45 29.66 -6.46
N GLY A 181 16.16 29.76 -6.81
CA GLY A 181 15.56 30.95 -7.41
C GLY A 181 16.31 31.42 -8.66
N CYS A 182 16.82 32.67 -8.65
CA CYS A 182 17.54 33.27 -9.78
C CYS A 182 18.88 32.59 -10.13
N PHE A 183 19.39 31.70 -9.27
CA PHE A 183 20.59 30.92 -9.52
C PHE A 183 20.32 29.52 -10.09
N SER A 184 19.11 29.27 -10.59
CA SER A 184 18.65 28.00 -11.14
C SER A 184 19.55 27.41 -12.23
N PHE A 185 20.22 28.24 -13.04
CA PHE A 185 21.15 27.79 -14.08
C PHE A 185 22.31 26.95 -13.52
N MET A 186 22.69 27.16 -12.25
CA MET A 186 23.73 26.39 -11.60
C MET A 186 23.29 24.95 -11.31
N ILE A 187 21.99 24.67 -11.12
CA ILE A 187 21.47 23.33 -10.82
C ILE A 187 21.78 22.36 -11.96
N SER A 188 21.53 22.76 -13.20
CA SER A 188 21.78 21.90 -14.37
C SER A 188 23.25 21.45 -14.46
N GLY A 189 24.19 22.31 -14.07
CA GLY A 189 25.62 21.97 -13.99
C GLY A 189 25.96 20.97 -12.88
N PHE A 190 25.19 20.91 -11.80
CA PHE A 190 25.42 20.00 -10.67
C PHE A 190 24.77 18.62 -10.82
N ILE A 191 23.73 18.48 -11.66
CA ILE A 191 23.03 17.20 -11.84
C ILE A 191 23.95 16.04 -12.24
N PRO A 192 24.91 16.18 -13.18
CA PRO A 192 25.83 15.10 -13.51
C PRO A 192 26.64 14.60 -12.31
N PHE A 193 27.15 15.51 -11.47
CA PHE A 193 27.89 15.16 -10.27
C PHE A 193 27.01 14.48 -9.21
N LEU A 194 25.78 14.99 -9.03
CA LEU A 194 24.79 14.38 -8.15
C LEU A 194 24.45 12.96 -8.60
N ARG A 195 24.17 12.78 -9.90
CA ARG A 195 23.89 11.48 -10.53
C ARG A 195 25.04 10.50 -10.32
N SER A 196 26.28 10.88 -10.66
CA SER A 196 27.45 10.03 -10.45
C SER A 196 27.60 9.61 -8.97
N LYS A 197 27.34 10.53 -8.05
CA LYS A 197 27.37 10.24 -6.61
C LYS A 197 26.28 9.26 -6.19
N ILE A 198 25.04 9.45 -6.65
CA ILE A 198 23.90 8.55 -6.37
C ILE A 198 24.17 7.15 -6.91
N ILE A 199 24.69 7.04 -8.14
CA ILE A 199 25.07 5.75 -8.73
C ILE A 199 26.12 5.06 -7.85
N ASN A 200 27.15 5.78 -7.42
CA ASN A 200 28.21 5.19 -6.58
C ASN A 200 27.70 4.78 -5.18
N GLU A 201 26.83 5.57 -4.54
CA GLU A 201 26.39 5.32 -3.16
C GLU A 201 25.20 4.37 -3.03
N ALA A 202 24.23 4.45 -3.94
CA ALA A 202 22.95 3.76 -3.87
C ALA A 202 22.65 2.86 -5.10
N GLN A 203 23.57 2.78 -6.06
CA GLN A 203 23.55 1.82 -7.18
C GLN A 203 22.33 1.92 -8.11
N PHE A 204 21.73 3.11 -8.21
CA PHE A 204 20.67 3.39 -9.20
C PHE A 204 20.92 4.72 -9.92
N ASP A 205 20.28 4.87 -11.07
CA ASP A 205 20.40 6.07 -11.91
C ASP A 205 19.08 6.85 -11.90
N ILE A 206 19.14 8.12 -11.49
CA ILE A 206 17.99 9.01 -11.42
C ILE A 206 17.31 9.24 -12.78
N ASP A 207 18.03 9.02 -13.88
CA ASP A 207 17.51 9.18 -15.24
C ASP A 207 16.61 7.99 -15.64
N GLN A 208 16.82 6.83 -15.01
CA GLN A 208 16.08 5.60 -15.28
C GLN A 208 14.78 5.50 -14.48
N VAL A 209 14.60 6.31 -13.44
CA VAL A 209 13.36 6.37 -12.67
C VAL A 209 12.35 7.25 -13.42
N SER A 210 11.63 6.65 -14.36
CA SER A 210 10.69 7.34 -15.26
C SER A 210 9.36 6.60 -15.42
N PRO A 211 8.41 6.80 -14.49
CA PRO A 211 7.03 6.31 -14.64
C PRO A 211 6.38 6.69 -15.97
N LEU A 212 6.71 7.86 -16.52
CA LEU A 212 6.16 8.33 -17.79
C LEU A 212 6.45 7.37 -18.94
N ASN A 213 7.63 6.74 -18.93
CA ASN A 213 7.99 5.73 -19.93
C ASN A 213 7.23 4.41 -19.71
N CYS A 214 6.97 4.05 -18.46
CA CYS A 214 6.29 2.81 -18.08
C CYS A 214 4.79 2.84 -18.38
N VAL A 215 4.13 4.00 -18.21
CA VAL A 215 2.66 4.11 -18.33
C VAL A 215 2.14 4.21 -19.76
N ASN A 216 3.01 4.24 -20.79
CA ASN A 216 2.61 4.17 -22.20
C ASN A 216 2.17 2.74 -22.57
N ILE A 217 1.09 2.27 -21.95
CA ILE A 217 0.54 0.93 -22.08
C ILE A 217 -0.90 1.01 -22.57
N GLN A 218 -1.24 0.09 -23.47
CA GLN A 218 -2.61 -0.16 -23.91
C GLN A 218 -2.94 -1.62 -23.60
N SER A 219 -3.79 -1.82 -22.60
CA SER A 219 -4.27 -3.13 -22.16
C SER A 219 -5.71 -3.03 -21.68
N ASN A 220 -6.52 -4.03 -22.05
CA ASN A 220 -7.92 -4.17 -21.64
C ASN A 220 -8.06 -4.72 -20.20
N THR A 221 -6.99 -5.26 -19.61
CA THR A 221 -7.00 -5.84 -18.27
C THR A 221 -6.40 -4.93 -17.21
N LYS A 222 -5.77 -3.82 -17.64
CA LYS A 222 -5.09 -2.88 -16.75
C LYS A 222 -5.84 -1.56 -16.66
N ARG A 223 -5.94 -1.02 -15.45
CA ARG A 223 -6.62 0.24 -15.15
C ARG A 223 -5.81 1.12 -14.20
N PHE A 224 -5.90 2.43 -14.40
CA PHE A 224 -5.09 3.43 -13.71
C PHE A 224 -5.94 4.54 -13.12
N TYR A 225 -5.76 4.82 -11.84
CA TYR A 225 -6.34 5.96 -11.15
C TYR A 225 -5.18 6.90 -10.78
N PHE A 226 -5.11 8.04 -11.45
CA PHE A 226 -4.15 9.09 -11.13
C PHE A 226 -4.80 10.10 -10.19
N LEU A 227 -4.14 10.39 -9.07
CA LEU A 227 -4.57 11.39 -8.10
C LEU A 227 -3.49 12.43 -7.89
N ALA A 228 -3.88 13.69 -7.63
CA ALA A 228 -2.98 14.73 -7.15
C ALA A 228 -3.72 15.75 -6.29
N GLY A 229 -3.03 16.35 -5.32
CA GLY A 229 -3.56 17.49 -4.57
C GLY A 229 -3.42 18.78 -5.38
N LYS A 230 -4.49 19.55 -5.55
CA LYS A 230 -4.50 20.80 -6.36
C LYS A 230 -3.43 21.82 -5.95
N THR A 231 -3.04 21.82 -4.67
CA THR A 231 -2.05 22.76 -4.10
C THR A 231 -0.71 22.07 -3.80
N ASP A 232 -0.45 20.91 -4.39
CA ASP A 232 0.82 20.20 -4.24
C ASP A 232 1.99 20.99 -4.86
N GLN A 233 2.93 21.41 -4.02
CA GLN A 233 4.14 22.13 -4.42
C GLN A 233 5.38 21.23 -4.52
N LEU A 234 5.31 20.00 -3.97
CA LEU A 234 6.40 19.03 -4.03
C LEU A 234 6.37 18.27 -5.36
N VAL A 235 5.18 17.82 -5.76
CA VAL A 235 4.93 17.18 -7.05
C VAL A 235 3.75 17.89 -7.69
N HIS A 236 4.03 18.84 -8.57
CA HIS A 236 2.99 19.65 -9.18
C HIS A 236 1.93 18.75 -9.87
N PRO A 237 0.61 19.04 -9.76
CA PRO A 237 -0.46 18.19 -10.31
C PRO A 237 -0.33 17.85 -11.80
N ARG A 238 0.38 18.70 -12.55
CA ARG A 238 0.73 18.47 -13.95
C ARG A 238 1.43 17.14 -14.19
N HIS A 239 2.20 16.62 -13.23
CA HIS A 239 2.83 15.30 -13.42
C HIS A 239 1.77 14.20 -13.53
N SER A 240 0.77 14.20 -12.65
CA SER A 240 -0.35 13.26 -12.73
C SER A 240 -1.20 13.45 -13.98
N GLN A 241 -1.36 14.69 -14.45
CA GLN A 241 -2.02 14.99 -15.74
C GLN A 241 -1.23 14.40 -16.91
N MET A 242 0.09 14.62 -16.98
CA MET A 242 0.95 14.07 -18.03
C MET A 242 0.96 12.54 -18.03
N LEU A 243 1.01 11.91 -16.84
CA LEU A 243 0.92 10.46 -16.69
C LEU A 243 -0.43 9.92 -17.19
N TYR A 244 -1.51 10.60 -16.82
CA TYR A 244 -2.85 10.30 -17.31
C TYR A 244 -2.93 10.41 -18.83
N GLU A 245 -2.44 11.50 -19.43
CA GLU A 245 -2.45 11.70 -20.88
C GLU A 245 -1.67 10.62 -21.62
N LYS A 246 -0.51 10.23 -21.10
CA LYS A 246 0.36 9.20 -21.69
C LYS A 246 -0.23 7.79 -21.63
N CYS A 247 -1.03 7.49 -20.61
CA CYS A 247 -1.66 6.18 -20.43
C CYS A 247 -2.73 5.91 -21.49
N LYS A 248 -2.74 4.72 -22.11
CA LYS A 248 -3.75 4.34 -23.13
C LYS A 248 -4.75 3.29 -22.64
N SER A 249 -4.48 2.68 -21.49
CA SER A 249 -5.40 1.79 -20.78
C SER A 249 -6.57 2.56 -20.14
N TYR A 250 -7.55 1.83 -19.60
CA TYR A 250 -8.65 2.43 -18.84
C TYR A 250 -8.09 3.29 -17.70
N LYS A 251 -8.51 4.55 -17.63
CA LYS A 251 -7.87 5.53 -16.77
C LYS A 251 -8.85 6.54 -16.19
N ARG A 252 -8.54 7.03 -15.00
CA ARG A 252 -9.23 8.14 -14.33
C ARG A 252 -8.19 9.10 -13.75
N LEU A 253 -8.52 10.39 -13.76
CA LEU A 253 -7.77 11.44 -13.09
C LEU A 253 -8.68 12.12 -12.07
N GLU A 254 -8.18 12.37 -10.87
CA GLU A 254 -8.84 13.20 -9.86
C GLU A 254 -7.87 14.19 -9.24
N LEU A 255 -8.24 15.47 -9.28
CA LEU A 255 -7.52 16.53 -8.57
C LEU A 255 -8.26 16.86 -7.29
N CYS A 256 -7.68 16.47 -6.16
CA CYS A 256 -8.27 16.59 -4.83
C CYS A 256 -7.88 17.91 -4.17
N ASP A 257 -8.68 18.42 -3.24
CA ASP A 257 -8.26 19.55 -2.43
C ASP A 257 -7.11 19.15 -1.48
N GLY A 258 -6.20 20.11 -1.22
CA GLY A 258 -5.02 19.90 -0.39
C GLY A 258 -3.71 19.78 -1.16
N ASN A 259 -2.66 19.46 -0.42
CA ASN A 259 -1.27 19.41 -0.88
C ASN A 259 -0.74 17.96 -0.87
N HIS A 260 0.57 17.80 -1.04
CA HIS A 260 1.26 16.50 -1.08
C HIS A 260 0.95 15.60 0.11
N ASN A 261 0.82 16.20 1.30
CA ASN A 261 0.71 15.51 2.59
C ASN A 261 -0.72 15.46 3.13
N THR A 262 -1.67 16.16 2.51
CA THR A 262 -3.09 16.11 2.91
C THR A 262 -3.65 14.70 2.77
N ILE A 263 -4.32 14.21 3.82
CA ILE A 263 -5.07 12.95 3.78
C ILE A 263 -6.23 13.13 2.80
N ARG A 264 -6.43 12.16 1.90
CA ARG A 264 -7.51 12.24 0.90
C ARG A 264 -8.87 12.12 1.59
N GLN A 265 -9.82 12.95 1.14
CA GLN A 265 -11.16 12.99 1.69
C GLN A 265 -11.91 11.68 1.42
N ILE A 266 -12.94 11.41 2.22
CA ILE A 266 -13.70 10.17 2.20
C ILE A 266 -14.37 9.96 0.84
N GLU A 267 -14.81 11.04 0.20
CA GLU A 267 -15.41 11.04 -1.12
C GLU A 267 -14.42 10.50 -2.16
N THR A 268 -13.16 10.95 -2.12
CA THR A 268 -12.09 10.41 -2.98
C THR A 268 -11.85 8.93 -2.69
N LEU A 269 -11.81 8.54 -1.41
CA LEU A 269 -11.65 7.14 -1.02
C LEU A 269 -12.82 6.27 -1.51
N ASP A 270 -14.05 6.78 -1.48
CA ASP A 270 -15.25 6.13 -2.03
C ASP A 270 -15.12 5.94 -3.56
N GLN A 271 -14.60 6.94 -4.27
CA GLN A 271 -14.35 6.82 -5.72
C GLN A 271 -13.28 5.78 -6.03
N ILE A 272 -12.21 5.71 -5.23
CA ILE A 272 -11.19 4.67 -5.35
C ILE A 272 -11.80 3.28 -5.09
N SER A 273 -12.59 3.11 -4.04
CA SER A 273 -13.29 1.85 -3.75
C SER A 273 -14.20 1.42 -4.91
N LYS A 274 -14.98 2.36 -5.47
CA LYS A 274 -15.80 2.11 -6.66
C LYS A 274 -14.94 1.71 -7.85
N PHE A 275 -13.82 2.42 -8.07
CA PHE A 275 -12.90 2.13 -9.16
C PHE A 275 -12.31 0.73 -9.07
N ILE A 276 -11.87 0.30 -7.87
CA ILE A 276 -11.41 -1.06 -7.58
C ILE A 276 -12.51 -2.08 -7.91
N ASN A 277 -13.76 -1.79 -7.57
CA ASN A 277 -14.90 -2.68 -7.80
C ASN A 277 -15.59 -2.54 -9.17
N LEU A 278 -15.08 -1.74 -10.11
CA LEU A 278 -15.72 -1.58 -11.43
C LEU A 278 -15.97 -2.89 -12.19
N LEU A 279 -15.25 -3.97 -11.86
CA LEU A 279 -15.42 -5.31 -12.43
C LEU A 279 -16.47 -6.17 -11.69
N GLN A 280 -17.05 -5.67 -10.60
CA GLN A 280 -18.14 -6.29 -9.84
C GLN A 280 -19.51 -5.64 -10.12
N LEU A 281 -19.64 -4.79 -11.15
CA LEU A 281 -20.93 -4.20 -11.51
C LEU A 281 -21.97 -5.20 -12.07
N ASP A 282 -21.63 -6.49 -12.17
CA ASP A 282 -22.60 -7.60 -12.30
C ASP A 282 -23.06 -8.17 -10.93
N LEU A 283 -22.78 -7.49 -9.81
CA LEU A 283 -23.43 -7.77 -8.53
C LEU A 283 -24.70 -6.91 -8.39
N PRO A 284 -25.85 -7.50 -7.99
CA PRO A 284 -27.13 -6.81 -7.96
C PRO A 284 -27.06 -5.54 -7.10
N SER A 285 -27.57 -4.46 -7.70
CA SER A 285 -27.65 -3.12 -7.16
C SER A 285 -28.52 -3.06 -5.90
N ASN A 286 -27.95 -3.31 -4.73
CA ASN A 286 -28.61 -2.95 -3.48
C ASN A 286 -28.32 -1.48 -3.15
N GLY A 287 -29.25 -0.59 -3.55
CA GLY A 287 -29.29 0.84 -3.19
C GLY A 287 -29.30 1.14 -1.69
N ASP A 288 -29.28 0.11 -0.85
CA ASP A 288 -29.14 0.17 0.61
C ASP A 288 -27.68 0.40 1.05
N TYR A 289 -26.69 0.04 0.21
CA TYR A 289 -25.26 0.11 0.54
C TYR A 289 -24.75 1.56 0.65
N ALA A 290 -25.18 2.46 -0.24
CA ALA A 290 -24.78 3.86 -0.23
C ALA A 290 -25.43 4.67 0.92
N LYS A 291 -26.66 4.33 1.32
CA LYS A 291 -27.35 4.95 2.46
C LYS A 291 -26.79 4.49 3.81
N LYS A 292 -26.32 3.24 3.89
CA LYS A 292 -25.65 2.69 5.08
C LYS A 292 -24.30 3.37 5.35
N CYS A 293 -23.44 3.54 4.34
CA CYS A 293 -22.11 4.14 4.52
C CYS A 293 -22.10 5.53 5.18
N SER A 294 -23.12 6.37 4.93
CA SER A 294 -23.23 7.72 5.51
C SER A 294 -23.51 7.73 7.01
N LYS A 295 -24.42 6.86 7.48
CA LYS A 295 -24.74 6.71 8.91
C LYS A 295 -23.61 6.00 9.66
N TYR A 296 -22.98 4.99 9.04
CA TYR A 296 -21.86 4.26 9.64
C TYR A 296 -20.58 5.09 9.81
N PHE A 297 -20.34 6.08 8.95
CA PHE A 297 -19.20 7.00 9.14
C PHE A 297 -19.39 7.91 10.37
N GLN A 298 -20.61 8.37 10.61
CA GLN A 298 -20.96 9.14 11.81
C GLN A 298 -20.89 8.28 13.08
N ASP A 299 -21.35 7.03 13.00
CA ASP A 299 -21.26 6.06 14.10
C ASP A 299 -19.80 5.65 14.39
N ALA A 300 -18.94 5.53 13.38
CA ALA A 300 -17.51 5.22 13.54
C ALA A 300 -16.73 6.39 14.17
N GLN A 301 -17.07 7.65 13.86
CA GLN A 301 -16.53 8.83 14.55
C GLN A 301 -16.97 8.90 16.02
N LEU A 302 -18.21 8.51 16.33
CA LEU A 302 -18.71 8.38 17.71
C LEU A 302 -18.01 7.23 18.45
N CYS A 303 -17.80 6.10 17.79
CA CYS A 303 -17.13 4.92 18.35
C CYS A 303 -15.64 5.18 18.61
N LEU A 304 -14.94 5.89 17.71
CA LEU A 304 -13.56 6.35 17.93
C LEU A 304 -13.42 7.34 19.09
N ASN A 305 -14.45 8.17 19.33
CA ASN A 305 -14.50 9.05 20.50
C ASN A 305 -14.78 8.27 21.80
N ASN A 306 -15.60 7.22 21.75
CA ASN A 306 -15.88 6.34 22.90
C ASN A 306 -14.73 5.37 23.20
N TYR A 307 -13.98 4.93 22.19
CA TYR A 307 -12.81 4.04 22.32
C TYR A 307 -11.63 4.70 23.03
N ARG A 308 -11.58 6.05 23.08
CA ARG A 308 -10.63 6.79 23.92
C ARG A 308 -10.93 6.66 25.43
N ILE A 309 -12.07 6.10 25.82
CA ILE A 309 -12.55 6.06 27.21
C ILE A 309 -12.58 4.63 27.79
N GLN A 310 -12.57 3.56 26.99
CA GLN A 310 -12.77 2.19 27.48
C GLN A 310 -11.73 1.21 26.93
N GLN A 311 -10.56 1.12 27.56
CA GLN A 311 -9.50 0.19 27.16
C GLN A 311 -9.33 -1.05 28.07
N SER A 312 -10.24 -1.34 29.02
CA SER A 312 -10.00 -2.37 30.03
C SER A 312 -10.99 -3.54 30.09
N HIS A 313 -12.13 -3.51 29.38
CA HIS A 313 -13.17 -4.54 29.55
C HIS A 313 -13.37 -5.48 28.35
N GLU A 314 -13.05 -5.06 27.12
CA GLU A 314 -13.27 -5.88 25.92
C GLU A 314 -12.15 -6.92 25.69
N GLU A 315 -10.94 -6.67 26.21
CA GLU A 315 -9.80 -7.59 26.03
C GLU A 315 -10.02 -8.94 26.75
N GLU A 316 -10.80 -8.94 27.83
CA GLU A 316 -11.09 -10.14 28.62
C GLU A 316 -12.21 -10.98 27.98
N GLN A 317 -13.22 -10.33 27.40
CA GLN A 317 -14.26 -11.00 26.62
C GLN A 317 -13.71 -11.59 25.31
N LEU A 318 -12.74 -10.92 24.67
CA LEU A 318 -12.08 -11.43 23.47
C LEU A 318 -11.21 -12.66 23.78
N LYS A 319 -10.48 -12.66 24.91
CA LYS A 319 -9.72 -13.82 25.39
C LYS A 319 -10.62 -15.02 25.66
N GLU A 320 -11.81 -14.79 26.21
CA GLU A 320 -12.79 -15.84 26.48
C GLU A 320 -13.42 -16.39 25.18
N TYR A 321 -13.68 -15.53 24.20
CA TYR A 321 -14.20 -15.95 22.89
C TYR A 321 -13.18 -16.78 22.08
N VAL A 322 -11.90 -16.38 22.08
CA VAL A 322 -10.81 -17.15 21.44
C VAL A 322 -10.65 -18.52 22.11
N LYS A 323 -10.69 -18.59 23.45
CA LYS A 323 -10.70 -19.87 24.19
C LYS A 323 -11.87 -20.77 23.81
N GLN A 324 -13.06 -20.21 23.56
CA GLN A 324 -14.22 -20.99 23.15
C GLN A 324 -14.08 -21.55 21.72
N LEU A 325 -13.45 -20.81 20.82
CA LEU A 325 -13.15 -21.28 19.46
C LEU A 325 -12.10 -22.39 19.46
N GLU A 326 -11.03 -22.25 20.26
CA GLU A 326 -10.03 -23.31 20.47
C GLU A 326 -10.65 -24.57 21.08
N ARG A 327 -11.52 -24.43 22.09
CA ARG A 327 -12.27 -25.57 22.65
C ARG A 327 -13.15 -26.27 21.62
N LYS A 328 -13.86 -25.52 20.75
CA LYS A 328 -14.67 -26.09 19.66
C LYS A 328 -13.83 -26.80 18.61
N SER A 329 -12.63 -26.28 18.30
CA SER A 329 -11.66 -26.92 17.40
C SER A 329 -11.16 -28.26 17.98
N ILE A 330 -10.78 -28.29 19.25
CA ILE A 330 -10.30 -29.50 19.94
C ILE A 330 -11.43 -30.54 20.06
N LEU A 331 -12.66 -30.12 20.39
CA LEU A 331 -13.83 -31.01 20.44
C LEU A 331 -14.16 -31.64 19.07
N LYS A 332 -14.03 -30.87 17.98
CA LYS A 332 -14.19 -31.41 16.63
C LYS A 332 -13.09 -32.40 16.27
N SER A 333 -11.84 -32.14 16.63
CA SER A 333 -10.74 -33.09 16.36
C SER A 333 -10.89 -34.38 17.18
N TYR A 334 -11.35 -34.29 18.42
CA TYR A 334 -11.61 -35.45 19.29
C TYR A 334 -12.79 -36.30 18.78
N GLN A 335 -13.87 -35.66 18.35
CA GLN A 335 -15.02 -36.36 17.75
C GLN A 335 -14.67 -37.01 16.41
N GLN A 336 -13.79 -36.40 15.62
CA GLN A 336 -13.28 -37.00 14.40
C GLN A 336 -12.41 -38.23 14.71
N GLN A 337 -11.49 -38.13 15.69
CA GLN A 337 -10.68 -39.27 16.13
C GLN A 337 -11.54 -40.43 16.68
N GLN A 338 -12.62 -40.15 17.42
CA GLN A 338 -13.54 -41.19 17.88
C GLN A 338 -14.31 -41.86 16.74
N ARG A 339 -14.68 -41.12 15.70
CA ARG A 339 -15.29 -41.70 14.49
C ARG A 339 -14.31 -42.58 13.75
N ASP A 340 -13.10 -42.08 13.51
CA ASP A 340 -12.05 -42.82 12.82
C ASP A 340 -11.68 -44.11 13.59
N LEU A 341 -11.68 -44.10 14.92
CA LEU A 341 -11.52 -45.29 15.77
C LEU A 341 -12.70 -46.27 15.64
N SER A 342 -13.93 -45.78 15.68
CA SER A 342 -15.13 -46.64 15.54
C SER A 342 -15.25 -47.26 14.15
N ASP A 343 -14.78 -46.57 13.11
CA ASP A 343 -14.74 -47.07 11.75
C ASP A 343 -13.60 -48.09 11.57
N LEU A 344 -12.50 -47.96 12.33
CA LEU A 344 -11.44 -48.96 12.40
C LEU A 344 -11.88 -50.24 13.11
N GLU A 345 -12.63 -50.13 14.21
CA GLU A 345 -13.19 -51.28 14.96
C GLU A 345 -14.18 -52.07 14.10
N LYS A 346 -15.03 -51.41 13.32
CA LYS A 346 -15.92 -52.04 12.33
C LYS A 346 -15.20 -52.71 11.16
N TYR A 347 -13.95 -52.35 10.91
CA TYR A 347 -13.13 -52.96 9.85
C TYR A 347 -12.36 -54.19 10.36
N LEU A 348 -12.29 -54.38 11.68
CA LEU A 348 -11.60 -55.48 12.36
C LEU A 348 -12.56 -56.59 12.85
N GLU A 349 -13.88 -56.34 12.85
CA GLU A 349 -14.95 -57.35 12.91
C GLU A 349 -15.28 -57.90 11.52
#